data_AF-A0AAV6TKS6-F1
#
_entry.id   AF-A0AAV6TKS6-F1
#
_cell.length_a   1.000
_cell.length_b   1.000
_cell.length_c   1.000
_cell.angle_alpha   90.00
_cell.angle_beta   90.00
_cell.angle_gamma   90.00
#
_symmetry.space_group_name_H-M   'P 1'
#
loop_
_entity.id
_entity.type
_entity.pdbx_description
1 polymer ?
#
loop_
_entity_poly.entity_id
_entity_poly.type
_entity_poly.pdbx_seq_one_letter_code
_entity_poly.pdbx_strand_id
1 'polypeptide(L)'
;MRIQFRSDYSSTYRGFSAKYSFIEFAPPTTIPPTIVTRSPREVLNDEVSLAKKKLVDWFLGLRRKGTQTKKWGHELPRIAVALFLADQDIFHTGNRTMYDMNYELTIQLLSKLQG
;
A
#
# COMPACT_ATOMS: atom_id res chain seq x y z
N MET A 1 26.85 -16.62 9.36
CA MET A 1 25.86 -17.69 9.06
C MET A 1 26.26 -18.37 7.75
N ARG A 2 26.18 -19.71 7.67
CA ARG A 2 26.51 -20.47 6.45
C ARG A 2 25.32 -21.35 6.09
N ILE A 3 24.82 -21.23 4.87
CA ILE A 3 23.78 -22.11 4.31
C ILE A 3 24.45 -23.08 3.34
N GLN A 4 24.17 -24.38 3.46
CA GLN A 4 24.66 -25.39 2.52
C GLN A 4 23.48 -26.16 1.93
N PHE A 5 23.34 -26.09 0.59
CA PHE A 5 22.31 -26.78 -0.16
C PHE A 5 22.93 -27.90 -1.02
N ARG A 6 22.26 -29.06 -1.09
CA ARG A 6 22.64 -30.19 -1.94
C ARG A 6 21.40 -30.71 -2.65
N SER A 7 21.51 -30.96 -3.95
CA SER A 7 20.45 -31.54 -4.79
C SER A 7 21.05 -32.68 -5.62
N ASP A 8 20.23 -33.69 -5.87
CA ASP A 8 20.56 -34.94 -6.56
C ASP A 8 20.09 -34.98 -8.03
N TYR A 9 19.73 -33.83 -8.61
CA TYR A 9 19.37 -33.65 -10.04
C TYR A 9 18.18 -34.49 -10.55
N SER A 10 17.40 -35.13 -9.67
CA SER A 10 16.13 -35.79 -10.03
C SER A 10 15.04 -34.73 -10.23
N SER A 11 14.41 -34.71 -11.41
CA SER A 11 13.58 -33.59 -11.84
C SER A 11 12.23 -33.49 -11.11
N THR A 12 11.74 -32.24 -11.05
CA THR A 12 10.44 -31.75 -10.53
C THR A 12 10.29 -31.56 -9.01
N TYR A 13 11.10 -30.67 -8.43
CA TYR A 13 10.73 -30.01 -7.16
C TYR A 13 10.82 -28.47 -7.26
N ARG A 14 9.80 -27.79 -6.72
CA ARG A 14 9.82 -26.34 -6.47
C ARG A 14 10.97 -26.06 -5.49
N GLY A 15 11.95 -25.25 -5.90
CA GLY A 15 13.09 -24.86 -5.08
C GLY A 15 12.71 -24.11 -3.79
N PHE A 16 13.70 -23.60 -3.05
CA PHE A 16 13.45 -22.90 -1.78
C PHE A 16 13.61 -21.38 -1.89
N SER A 17 12.88 -20.65 -1.05
CA SER A 17 13.03 -19.21 -0.84
C SER A 17 13.23 -18.96 0.64
N ALA A 18 14.21 -18.12 0.99
CA ALA A 18 14.48 -17.72 2.36
C ALA A 18 14.72 -16.21 2.42
N LYS A 19 14.24 -15.58 3.50
CA LYS A 19 14.52 -14.19 3.83
C LYS A 19 15.34 -14.14 5.11
N TYR A 20 16.34 -13.28 5.14
CA TYR A 20 17.14 -13.02 6.34
C TYR A 20 17.26 -11.52 6.57
N SER A 21 17.42 -11.14 7.84
CA SER A 21 17.71 -9.78 8.27
C SER A 21 18.69 -9.84 9.43
N PHE A 22 19.66 -8.93 9.43
CA PHE A 22 20.48 -8.70 10.60
C PHE A 22 19.69 -7.82 11.57
N ILE A 23 19.63 -8.22 12.84
CA ILE A 23 19.16 -7.36 13.92
C ILE A 23 20.42 -6.82 14.59
N GLU A 24 20.68 -5.54 14.38
CA GLU A 24 21.78 -4.85 15.04
C GLU A 24 21.34 -4.58 16.49
N PHE A 25 21.82 -5.40 17.41
CA PHE A 25 21.62 -5.15 18.83
C PHE A 25 22.63 -4.07 19.26
N ALA A 26 22.16 -2.84 19.36
CA ALA A 26 22.90 -1.81 20.07
C ALA A 26 23.11 -2.30 21.52
N PRO A 27 24.32 -2.15 22.09
CA PRO A 27 24.52 -2.41 23.52
C PRO A 27 23.52 -1.55 24.33
N PRO A 28 23.07 -2.01 25.51
CA PRO A 28 22.15 -1.23 26.32
C PRO A 28 22.88 0.00 26.85
N THR A 29 22.86 1.08 26.06
CA THR A 29 23.22 2.39 26.54
C THR A 29 22.05 2.85 27.39
N THR A 30 22.24 2.89 28.70
CA THR A 30 21.36 3.58 29.64
C THR A 30 21.29 5.04 29.23
N ILE A 31 20.34 5.37 28.35
CA ILE A 31 20.06 6.75 27.98
C ILE A 31 19.19 7.31 29.11
N PRO A 32 19.61 8.38 29.83
CA PRO A 32 18.65 9.14 30.65
C PRO A 32 17.49 9.59 29.75
N PRO A 33 16.29 9.85 30.27
CA PRO A 33 15.14 10.21 29.45
C PRO A 33 15.38 11.56 28.76
N THR A 34 16.03 11.50 27.60
CA THR A 34 16.06 12.57 26.63
C THR A 34 14.66 12.60 26.05
N ILE A 35 13.87 13.56 26.50
CA ILE A 35 12.62 13.93 25.86
C ILE A 35 12.98 14.20 24.40
N VAL A 36 12.69 13.23 23.53
CA VAL A 36 12.90 13.34 22.09
C VAL A 36 11.97 14.44 21.63
N THR A 37 12.50 15.65 21.54
CA THR A 37 11.83 16.75 20.85
C THR A 37 11.93 16.42 19.36
N ARG A 38 11.05 15.52 18.91
CA ARG A 38 10.94 15.14 17.51
C ARG A 38 10.72 16.41 16.71
N SER A 39 11.49 16.58 15.65
CA SER A 39 11.30 17.69 14.73
C SER A 39 9.83 17.67 14.26
N PRO A 40 9.11 18.80 14.26
CA PRO A 40 7.73 18.87 13.78
C PRO A 40 7.54 18.28 12.38
N ARG A 41 8.60 18.28 11.55
CA ARG A 41 8.60 17.67 10.22
C ARG A 41 8.57 16.15 10.24
N GLU A 42 9.22 15.50 11.21
CA GLU A 42 9.25 14.04 11.31
C GLU A 42 7.91 13.50 11.82
N VAL A 43 7.29 14.18 12.79
CA VAL A 43 5.95 13.83 13.28
C VAL A 43 4.91 13.93 12.15
N LEU A 44 4.99 14.97 11.33
CA LEU A 44 4.10 15.15 10.18
C LEU A 44 4.25 14.02 9.15
N ASN A 45 5.48 13.56 8.90
CA ASN A 45 5.73 12.48 7.95
C ASN A 45 5.17 11.14 8.43
N ASP A 46 5.27 10.86 9.73
CA ASP A 46 4.69 9.66 10.34
C ASP A 46 3.16 9.66 10.26
N GLU A 47 2.52 10.81 10.52
CA GLU A 47 1.07 10.96 10.42
C GLU A 47 0.57 10.83 8.98
N VAL A 48 1.26 11.44 8.02
CA VAL A 48 0.94 11.32 6.58
C VAL A 48 1.11 9.88 6.11
N SER A 49 2.18 9.20 6.51
CA SER A 49 2.41 7.79 6.19
C SER A 49 1.31 6.89 6.75
N LEU A 50 0.91 7.12 8.01
CA LEU A 50 -0.18 6.40 8.66
C LEU A 50 -1.52 6.65 7.95
N ALA A 51 -1.80 7.89 7.56
CA ALA A 51 -3.01 8.26 6.84
C ALA A 51 -3.10 7.57 5.47
N LYS A 52 -2.00 7.57 4.69
CA LYS A 52 -1.90 6.84 3.41
C LYS A 52 -2.19 5.36 3.59
N LYS A 53 -1.55 4.72 4.58
CA LYS A 53 -1.74 3.29 4.87
C LYS A 53 -3.19 2.97 5.25
N LYS A 54 -3.81 3.77 6.11
CA LYS A 54 -5.23 3.61 6.50
C LYS A 54 -6.17 3.72 5.31
N LEU A 55 -5.90 4.63 4.37
CA LEU A 55 -6.69 4.80 3.15
C LEU A 55 -6.62 3.54 2.26
N VAL A 56 -5.40 3.02 2.05
CA VAL A 56 -5.19 1.79 1.28
C VAL A 56 -5.86 0.59 1.96
N ASP A 57 -5.70 0.44 3.27
CA ASP A 57 -6.32 -0.65 4.03
C ASP A 57 -7.85 -0.58 4.00
N TRP A 58 -8.43 0.62 4.16
CA TRP A 58 -9.87 0.86 4.03
C TRP A 58 -10.38 0.45 2.64
N PHE A 59 -9.66 0.85 1.59
CA PHE A 59 -10.01 0.54 0.22
C PHE A 59 -9.97 -0.96 -0.08
N LEU A 60 -8.91 -1.65 0.36
CA LEU A 60 -8.79 -3.11 0.26
C LEU A 60 -9.88 -3.82 1.06
N GLY A 61 -10.29 -3.26 2.20
CA GLY A 61 -11.42 -3.72 3.00
C GLY A 61 -12.75 -3.60 2.24
N LEU A 62 -12.98 -2.48 1.55
CA LEU A 62 -14.16 -2.28 0.70
C LEU A 62 -14.23 -3.32 -0.43
N ARG A 63 -13.08 -3.64 -1.02
CA ARG A 63 -12.95 -4.64 -2.07
C ARG A 63 -13.31 -6.05 -1.57
N ARG A 64 -12.76 -6.47 -0.42
CA ARG A 64 -13.03 -7.80 0.15
C ARG A 64 -14.49 -8.01 0.51
N LYS A 65 -15.19 -6.95 0.90
CA LYS A 65 -16.62 -7.01 1.26
C LYS A 65 -17.54 -7.22 0.06
N GLY A 66 -17.01 -7.25 -1.17
CA GLY A 66 -17.83 -7.52 -2.36
C GLY A 66 -18.91 -6.47 -2.61
N THR A 67 -18.85 -5.32 -1.92
CA THR A 67 -19.57 -4.10 -2.27
C THR A 67 -18.98 -3.61 -3.59
N GLN A 68 -19.37 -4.29 -4.67
CA GLN A 68 -19.17 -3.83 -6.03
C GLN A 68 -19.84 -2.47 -6.11
N THR A 69 -19.00 -1.43 -6.09
CA THR A 69 -18.82 -0.47 -7.19
C THR A 69 -20.08 0.05 -7.88
N LYS A 70 -21.27 -0.04 -7.26
CA LYS A 70 -22.50 0.42 -7.91
C LYS A 70 -22.68 1.92 -7.79
N LYS A 71 -22.04 2.58 -6.82
CA LYS A 71 -22.08 4.05 -6.62
C LYS A 71 -20.90 4.53 -5.78
N TRP A 72 -19.71 4.71 -6.38
CA TRP A 72 -18.69 5.54 -5.71
C TRP A 72 -19.17 6.99 -5.55
N GLY A 73 -20.19 7.38 -6.33
CA GLY A 73 -20.90 8.65 -6.19
C GLY A 73 -20.01 9.83 -6.59
N HIS A 74 -20.43 11.03 -6.21
CA HIS A 74 -19.75 12.28 -6.56
C HIS A 74 -18.34 12.42 -5.94
N GLU A 75 -18.03 11.61 -4.92
CA GLU A 75 -16.72 11.64 -4.24
C GLU A 75 -15.66 10.78 -4.95
N LEU A 76 -16.03 10.04 -5.98
CA LEU A 76 -15.11 9.19 -6.77
C LEU A 76 -13.84 9.93 -7.24
N PRO A 77 -13.91 11.16 -7.79
CA PRO A 77 -12.70 11.86 -8.24
C PRO A 77 -11.72 12.13 -7.08
N ARG A 78 -12.24 12.49 -5.91
CA ARG A 78 -11.44 12.78 -4.72
C ARG A 78 -10.81 11.51 -4.15
N ILE A 79 -11.57 10.42 -4.14
CA ILE A 79 -11.08 9.10 -3.72
C ILE A 79 -9.98 8.62 -4.66
N ALA A 80 -10.17 8.74 -5.98
CA ALA A 80 -9.18 8.34 -6.98
C ALA A 80 -7.86 9.11 -6.81
N VAL A 81 -7.92 10.44 -6.66
CA VAL A 81 -6.73 11.28 -6.41
C VAL A 81 -6.06 10.94 -5.08
N ALA A 82 -6.83 10.76 -4.00
CA ALA A 82 -6.30 10.41 -2.70
C ALA A 82 -5.58 9.05 -2.72
N LEU A 83 -6.15 8.06 -3.41
CA LEU A 83 -5.51 6.77 -3.60
C LEU A 83 -4.24 6.90 -4.44
N PHE A 84 -4.26 7.67 -5.52
CA PHE A 84 -3.09 7.87 -6.39
C PHE A 84 -1.91 8.51 -5.64
N LEU A 85 -2.20 9.46 -4.76
CA LEU A 85 -1.20 10.10 -3.90
C LEU A 85 -0.73 9.21 -2.74
N ALA A 86 -1.57 8.27 -2.30
CA ALA A 86 -1.25 7.36 -1.22
C ALA A 86 -0.37 6.20 -1.70
N ASP A 87 -0.70 5.61 -2.84
CA ASP A 87 -0.02 4.46 -3.39
C ASP A 87 -0.19 4.41 -4.91
N GLN A 88 0.88 4.75 -5.62
CA GLN A 88 0.90 4.74 -7.07
C GLN A 88 0.84 3.31 -7.63
N ASP A 89 1.18 2.30 -6.83
CA ASP A 89 1.20 0.91 -7.30
C ASP A 89 -0.20 0.31 -7.40
N ILE A 90 -1.19 0.89 -6.72
CA ILE A 90 -2.60 0.50 -6.86
C ILE A 90 -3.09 0.71 -8.30
N PHE A 91 -2.48 1.65 -9.02
CA PHE A 91 -2.81 2.02 -10.39
C PHE A 91 -1.98 1.28 -11.44
N HIS A 92 -1.14 0.31 -11.06
CA HIS A 92 -0.39 -0.47 -12.04
C HIS A 92 -1.29 -1.35 -12.92
N THR A 93 -0.84 -1.49 -14.17
CA THR A 93 -1.51 -2.18 -15.27
C THR A 93 -1.84 -3.63 -14.88
N GLY A 94 -3.13 -3.95 -14.73
CA GLY A 94 -3.61 -5.29 -14.37
C GLY A 94 -4.58 -5.30 -13.18
N ASN A 95 -4.74 -4.18 -12.47
CA ASN A 95 -5.71 -4.06 -11.40
C ASN A 95 -7.09 -3.68 -11.95
N ARG A 96 -8.02 -4.65 -12.00
CA ARG A 96 -9.43 -4.43 -12.43
C ARG A 96 -10.10 -3.26 -11.70
N THR A 97 -9.70 -3.02 -10.46
CA THR A 97 -10.26 -1.95 -9.61
C THR A 97 -10.02 -0.54 -10.18
N MET A 98 -8.88 -0.31 -10.82
CA MET A 98 -8.62 0.96 -11.51
C MET A 98 -9.48 1.10 -12.76
N TYR A 99 -9.70 0.00 -13.49
CA TYR A 99 -10.53 -0.01 -14.69
C TYR A 99 -11.97 0.38 -14.35
N ASP A 100 -12.52 -0.19 -13.27
CA ASP A 100 -13.87 0.13 -12.78
C ASP A 100 -13.99 1.60 -12.33
N MET A 101 -12.99 2.12 -11.60
CA MET A 101 -12.96 3.52 -11.19
C MET A 101 -12.84 4.48 -12.38
N ASN A 102 -11.94 4.20 -13.32
CA ASN A 102 -11.76 5.03 -14.51
C ASN A 102 -13.01 5.03 -15.38
N TYR A 103 -13.69 3.89 -15.52
CA TYR A 103 -14.94 3.80 -16.25
C TYR A 103 -16.03 4.69 -15.64
N GLU A 104 -16.27 4.57 -14.32
CA GLU A 104 -17.23 5.41 -13.60
C GLU A 104 -16.86 6.91 -13.66
N LEU A 105 -15.57 7.23 -13.49
CA LEU A 105 -15.08 8.61 -13.55
C LEU A 105 -15.29 9.21 -14.95
N THR A 106 -15.04 8.43 -15.99
CA THR A 106 -15.24 8.84 -17.39
C THR A 106 -16.72 9.11 -17.66
N ILE A 107 -17.63 8.26 -17.17
CA ILE A 107 -19.08 8.49 -17.29
C ILE A 107 -19.49 9.77 -16.56
N GLN A 108 -18.99 10.01 -15.34
CA GLN A 108 -19.32 11.24 -14.59
C GLN A 108 -18.77 12.51 -15.24
N LEU A 109 -17.64 12.44 -15.93
CA LEU A 109 -17.08 13.58 -16.67
C LEU A 109 -17.85 13.82 -17.97
N LEU A 110 -18.17 12.76 -18.71
CA LEU A 110 -18.96 12.83 -19.92
C LEU A 110 -20.35 13.40 -19.67
N SER A 111 -21.01 13.00 -18.57
CA SER A 111 -22.33 13.54 -18.21
C SER A 111 -22.30 15.03 -17.90
N LYS A 112 -21.16 15.58 -17.44
CA LYS A 112 -20.98 17.02 -17.21
C LYS A 112 -20.65 17.80 -18.48
N LEU A 113 -20.19 17.13 -19.55
CA LEU A 113 -19.88 17.74 -20.85
C LEU A 113 -21.09 17.75 -21.80
N GLN A 114 -22.11 16.94 -21.53
CA GLN A 114 -23.33 16.83 -22.34
C GLN A 114 -24.52 17.66 -21.81
N GLY A 115 -24.30 18.47 -20.78
CA GLY A 115 -25.27 19.45 -20.26
C GLY A 115 -24.85 20.87 -20.62
#